data_AF-A0A565AYQ4-F1
#
_entry.id   AF-A0A565AYQ4-F1
#
_cell.length_a   1.000
_cell.length_b   1.000
_cell.length_c   1.000
_cell.angle_alpha   90.00
_cell.angle_beta   90.00
_cell.angle_gamma   90.00
#
_symmetry.space_group_name_H-M   'P 1'
#
loop_
_entity.id
_entity.type
_entity.pdbx_description
1 polymer ?
#
loop_
_entity_poly.entity_id
_entity_poly.type
_entity_poly.pdbx_seq_one_letter_code
_entity_poly.pdbx_strand_id
1 'polypeptide(L)'
;MAHLVKKTQHEPSSLVDLGDDEKMRESGFVIPQNITKHSSLTRRLEAAANRHGIKAGRHWDGVHRSNGYENYMLNKRNKNKATEREAYLWSVSDM
;
A
#
# COMPACT_ATOMS: atom_id res chain seq x y z
N MET A 1 -12.58 1.42 28.46
CA MET A 1 -13.20 2.47 27.62
C MET A 1 -12.69 2.31 26.21
N ALA A 2 -13.53 1.83 25.29
CA ALA A 2 -13.13 1.56 23.92
C ALA A 2 -13.02 2.88 23.16
N HIS A 3 -11.80 3.30 22.82
CA HIS A 3 -11.60 4.42 21.90
C HIS A 3 -12.07 3.99 20.51
N LEU A 4 -13.22 4.51 20.10
CA LEU A 4 -13.72 4.40 18.74
C LEU A 4 -12.77 5.19 17.83
N VAL A 5 -11.80 4.50 17.23
CA VAL A 5 -10.91 5.06 16.22
C VAL A 5 -11.79 5.47 15.03
N LYS A 6 -11.98 6.78 14.86
CA LYS A 6 -12.63 7.33 13.66
C LYS A 6 -11.83 6.82 12.46
N LYS A 7 -12.47 6.03 11.59
CA LYS A 7 -11.92 5.72 10.27
C LYS A 7 -11.73 7.06 9.58
N THR A 8 -10.49 7.50 9.45
CA THR A 8 -10.12 8.63 8.61
C THR A 8 -10.66 8.29 7.24
N GLN A 9 -11.73 8.96 6.82
CA GLN A 9 -12.14 8.91 5.43
C GLN A 9 -10.92 9.38 4.66
N HIS A 10 -10.35 8.46 3.89
CA HIS A 10 -9.26 8.79 2.99
C HIS A 10 -9.94 9.61 1.90
N GLU A 11 -10.15 10.91 2.16
CA GLU A 11 -10.37 11.87 1.09
C GLU A 11 -9.26 11.56 0.09
N PRO A 12 -9.59 11.18 -1.16
CA PRO A 12 -8.56 11.04 -2.17
C PRO A 12 -7.94 12.42 -2.23
N SER A 13 -6.73 12.56 -1.66
CA SER A 13 -5.89 13.76 -1.76
C SER A 13 -6.10 14.26 -3.17
N SER A 14 -6.82 15.38 -3.32
CA SER A 14 -7.44 15.80 -4.57
C SER A 14 -6.36 15.71 -5.65
N LEU A 15 -6.39 14.63 -6.42
CA LEU A 15 -5.32 14.32 -7.34
C LEU A 15 -5.44 15.42 -8.38
N VAL A 16 -4.47 16.33 -8.40
CA VAL A 16 -4.49 17.48 -9.30
C VAL A 16 -4.81 16.97 -10.70
N ASP A 17 -5.87 17.48 -11.30
CA ASP A 17 -6.26 17.09 -12.65
C ASP A 17 -5.20 17.64 -13.61
N LEU A 18 -4.25 16.79 -13.98
CA LEU A 18 -3.16 17.16 -14.90
C LEU A 18 -3.69 17.39 -16.33
N GLY A 19 -4.98 17.18 -16.59
CA GLY A 19 -5.64 17.43 -17.87
C GLY A 19 -6.26 18.83 -18.01
N ASP A 20 -6.28 19.64 -16.94
CA ASP A 20 -6.88 20.99 -16.97
C ASP A 20 -6.00 22.05 -17.66
N ASP A 21 -4.77 21.71 -18.03
CA ASP A 21 -3.87 22.65 -18.71
C ASP A 21 -4.29 22.88 -20.18
N GLU A 22 -4.62 24.13 -20.55
CA GLU A 22 -5.03 24.51 -21.92
C GLU A 22 -4.01 24.08 -22.99
N LYS A 23 -2.71 24.23 -22.70
CA LYS A 23 -1.62 23.82 -23.59
C LYS A 23 -1.59 22.30 -23.84
N MET A 24 -1.96 21.49 -22.84
CA MET A 24 -2.06 20.03 -22.99
C MET A 24 -3.25 19.66 -23.87
N ARG A 25 -4.38 20.37 -23.75
CA ARG A 25 -5.55 20.18 -24.60
C ARG A 25 -5.26 20.51 -26.07
N GLU A 26 -4.51 21.59 -26.33
CA GLU A 26 -4.06 21.98 -27.67
C GLU A 26 -3.12 20.96 -28.31
N SER A 27 -2.27 20.31 -27.50
CA SER A 27 -1.35 19.26 -27.96
C SER A 27 -2.05 17.95 -28.39
N GLY A 28 -3.34 17.80 -28.07
CA GLY A 28 -4.10 16.56 -28.32
C GLY A 28 -3.72 15.39 -27.41
N PHE A 29 -2.75 15.56 -26.51
CA PHE A 29 -2.32 14.53 -25.56
C PHE A 29 -3.17 14.59 -24.29
N VAL A 30 -4.20 13.74 -24.19
CA VAL A 30 -5.09 13.64 -23.03
C VAL A 30 -4.69 12.46 -22.15
N ILE A 31 -4.25 12.73 -20.92
CA ILE A 31 -3.99 11.68 -19.92
C ILE A 31 -5.30 11.32 -19.23
N PRO A 32 -5.81 10.08 -19.32
CA PRO A 32 -7.01 9.68 -18.60
C PRO A 32 -6.75 9.74 -17.08
N GLN A 33 -7.45 10.66 -16.41
CA GLN A 33 -7.43 10.80 -14.95
C GLN A 33 -8.50 9.96 -14.25
N ASN A 34 -9.46 9.41 -15.00
CA ASN A 34 -10.54 8.61 -14.44
C ASN A 34 -10.04 7.27 -13.88
N ILE A 35 -10.71 6.79 -12.83
CA ILE A 35 -10.44 5.47 -12.26
C ILE A 35 -11.14 4.42 -13.15
N THR A 36 -10.39 3.42 -13.61
CA THR A 36 -10.96 2.35 -14.44
C THR A 36 -11.91 1.44 -13.65
N LYS A 37 -12.87 0.81 -14.33
CA LYS A 37 -13.83 -0.13 -13.69
C LYS A 37 -13.14 -1.31 -13.00
N HIS A 38 -12.02 -1.77 -13.57
CA HIS A 38 -11.24 -2.90 -13.03
C HIS A 38 -10.23 -2.48 -11.96
N SER A 39 -10.13 -1.19 -11.64
CA SER A 39 -9.22 -0.69 -10.60
C SER A 39 -9.52 -1.31 -9.24
N SER A 40 -8.46 -1.59 -8.49
CA SER A 40 -8.50 -2.00 -7.08
C SER A 40 -9.30 -1.03 -6.20
N LEU A 41 -9.28 0.28 -6.53
CA LEU A 41 -10.04 1.30 -5.80
C LEU A 41 -11.55 1.11 -5.99
N THR A 42 -11.98 0.92 -7.24
CA THR A 42 -13.38 0.65 -7.58
C THR A 42 -13.86 -0.66 -6.96
N ARG A 43 -12.98 -1.68 -6.97
CA ARG A 43 -13.27 -3.02 -6.44
C ARG A 43 -13.09 -3.15 -4.93
N ARG A 44 -12.61 -2.10 -4.25
CA ARG A 44 -12.28 -2.08 -2.82
C ARG A 44 -11.34 -3.23 -2.40
N LEU A 45 -10.41 -3.59 -3.28
CA LEU A 45 -9.36 -4.56 -2.98
C LEU A 45 -8.18 -3.83 -2.35
N GLU A 46 -7.62 -4.42 -1.28
CA GLU A 46 -6.41 -3.90 -0.66
C GLU A 46 -5.17 -4.43 -1.36
N ALA A 47 -4.19 -3.54 -1.54
CA ALA A 47 -2.91 -3.90 -2.12
C ALA A 47 -2.07 -4.70 -1.13
N ALA A 48 -1.32 -5.67 -1.64
CA ALA A 48 -0.35 -6.41 -0.85
C ALA A 48 0.69 -5.45 -0.24
N ALA A 49 1.09 -5.72 1.00
CA ALA A 49 2.11 -4.95 1.67
C ALA A 49 3.46 -5.10 0.94
N ASN A 50 4.21 -4.01 0.88
CA ASN A 50 5.59 -4.00 0.39
C ASN A 50 6.51 -3.43 1.47
N ARG A 51 7.81 -3.72 1.34
CA ARG A 51 8.86 -3.22 2.24
C ARG A 51 8.85 -1.69 2.42
N HIS A 52 8.38 -0.95 1.43
CA HIS A 52 8.49 0.50 1.37
C HIS A 52 7.21 1.25 1.78
N GLY A 53 6.13 0.56 2.12
CA GLY A 53 4.83 1.17 2.45
C GLY A 53 4.19 1.94 1.28
N ILE A 54 4.61 1.67 0.03
CA ILE A 54 4.10 2.36 -1.15
C ILE A 54 2.73 1.79 -1.50
N LYS A 55 1.73 2.65 -1.66
CA LYS A 55 0.38 2.24 -2.06
C LYS A 55 0.31 1.99 -3.57
N ALA A 56 -0.52 1.03 -3.97
CA ALA A 56 -0.78 0.80 -5.39
C ALA A 56 -1.45 2.02 -6.05
N GLY A 57 -1.12 2.27 -7.31
CA GLY A 57 -1.68 3.39 -8.07
C GLY A 57 -3.15 3.20 -8.43
N ARG A 58 -3.83 4.30 -8.81
CA ARG A 58 -5.27 4.31 -9.15
C ARG A 58 -5.67 3.36 -10.28
N HIS A 59 -4.74 2.98 -11.14
CA HIS A 59 -4.96 2.09 -12.28
C HIS A 59 -4.58 0.63 -12.01
N TRP A 60 -4.10 0.32 -10.80
CA TRP A 60 -3.76 -1.05 -10.46
C TRP A 60 -5.02 -1.91 -10.45
N ASP A 61 -4.97 -3.07 -11.09
CA ASP A 61 -6.13 -3.94 -11.35
C ASP A 61 -6.51 -4.85 -10.17
N GLY A 62 -5.73 -4.81 -9.09
CA GLY A 62 -5.93 -5.62 -7.90
C GLY A 62 -5.44 -7.07 -8.04
N VAL A 63 -4.79 -7.44 -9.15
CA VAL A 63 -4.28 -8.80 -9.35
C VAL A 63 -2.84 -8.89 -8.87
N HIS A 64 -2.60 -9.81 -7.95
CA HIS A 64 -1.27 -10.05 -7.39
C HIS A 64 -0.40 -10.83 -8.39
N ARG A 65 0.62 -10.15 -8.95
CA ARG A 65 1.59 -10.70 -9.93
C ARG A 65 3.03 -10.71 -9.39
N SER A 66 3.23 -11.13 -8.14
CA SER A 66 4.57 -11.20 -7.56
C SER A 66 5.17 -12.62 -7.64
N ASN A 67 6.49 -12.71 -7.52
CA ASN A 67 7.23 -13.97 -7.38
C ASN A 67 7.23 -14.52 -5.93
N GLY A 68 6.59 -13.83 -4.99
CA GLY A 68 6.58 -14.18 -3.56
C GLY A 68 7.74 -13.65 -2.72
N TYR A 69 8.68 -12.89 -3.27
CA TYR A 69 9.87 -12.38 -2.56
C TYR A 69 9.51 -11.51 -1.34
N GLU A 70 8.54 -10.58 -1.49
CA GLU A 70 8.11 -9.70 -0.39
C GLU A 70 7.58 -10.52 0.81
N ASN A 71 6.75 -11.52 0.54
CA ASN A 71 6.22 -12.42 1.58
C ASN A 71 7.33 -13.22 2.25
N TYR A 72 8.26 -13.78 1.46
CA TYR A 72 9.41 -14.50 2.00
C TYR A 72 10.26 -13.60 2.91
N MET A 73 10.56 -12.38 2.48
CA MET A 73 11.38 -11.43 3.23
C MET A 73 10.70 -10.97 4.52
N LEU A 74 9.38 -10.70 4.49
CA LEU A 74 8.61 -10.36 5.68
C LEU A 74 8.62 -11.51 6.70
N ASN A 75 8.41 -12.75 6.23
CA ASN A 75 8.48 -13.94 7.08
C ASN A 75 9.86 -14.12 7.71
N LYS A 76 10.95 -13.93 6.94
CA LYS A 76 12.32 -14.01 7.45
C LYS A 76 12.58 -12.95 8.53
N ARG A 77 12.16 -11.71 8.31
CA ARG A 77 12.29 -10.62 9.30
C ARG A 77 11.52 -10.92 10.58
N ASN A 78 10.30 -11.45 10.47
CA ASN A 78 9.48 -11.80 11.62
C ASN A 78 10.12 -12.93 12.44
N LYS A 79 10.68 -13.94 11.76
CA LYS A 79 11.41 -15.04 12.42
C LYS A 79 12.61 -14.52 13.20
N ASN A 80 13.45 -13.67 12.60
CA ASN A 80 14.61 -13.10 13.28
C ASN A 80 14.20 -12.29 14.52
N LYS A 81 13.16 -11.45 14.41
CA LYS A 81 12.65 -10.69 15.55
C LYS A 81 12.10 -11.58 16.68
N ALA A 82 11.44 -12.69 16.33
CA ALA A 82 10.95 -13.65 17.31
C ALA A 82 12.12 -14.31 18.05
N THR A 83 13.14 -14.79 17.32
CA THR A 83 14.32 -15.43 17.91
C THR A 83 15.14 -14.48 18.77
N GLU A 84 15.30 -13.22 18.36
CA GLU A 84 16.00 -12.20 19.16
C GLU A 84 15.27 -11.93 20.47
N ARG A 85 13.94 -11.85 20.43
CA ARG A 85 13.11 -11.66 21.63
C ARG A 85 13.18 -12.86 22.57
N GLU A 86 13.12 -14.07 22.02
CA GLU A 86 13.30 -15.31 22.78
C GLU A 86 14.69 -15.34 23.44
N ALA A 87 15.76 -15.15 22.67
CA ALA A 87 17.13 -15.13 23.18
C ALA A 87 17.32 -14.11 24.31
N TYR A 88 16.72 -12.92 24.19
CA TYR A 88 16.73 -11.93 25.25
C TYR A 88 16.04 -12.45 26.53
N LEU A 89 14.83 -13.00 26.43
CA LEU A 89 14.10 -13.55 27.58
C LEU A 89 14.86 -14.69 28.27
N TRP A 90 15.51 -15.56 27.49
CA TRP A 90 16.37 -16.63 28.00
C TRP A 90 17.64 -16.11 28.68
N SER A 91 18.23 -15.03 28.16
CA SER A 91 19.44 -14.45 28.77
C SER A 91 19.17 -13.77 30.12
N VAL A 92 17.95 -13.28 30.33
CA VAL A 92 17.56 -12.55 31.56
C VAL A 92 17.03 -13.49 32.63
N SER A 93 16.57 -14.70 32.30
CA SER A 93 15.89 -15.58 33.27
C SER A 93 16.77 -16.12 34.40
N ASP A 94 18.10 -16.01 34.30
CA ASP A 94 19.06 -16.52 35.29
C ASP A 94 19.82 -15.38 36.04
N MET A 95 19.39 -14.11 35.85
CA MET A 95 19.80 -12.93 36.65
C MET A 95 18.73 -12.58 37.68
#